data_AF-A0A2S6U4C5-F1
#
_entry.id   AF-A0A2S6U4C5-F1
#
_cell.length_a   1.000
_cell.length_b   1.000
_cell.length_c   1.000
_cell.angle_alpha   90.00
_cell.angle_beta   90.00
_cell.angle_gamma   90.00
#
_symmetry.space_group_name_H-M   'P 1'
#
loop_
_entity.id
_entity.type
_entity.pdbx_description
1 polymer ?
#
loop_
_entity_poly.entity_id
_entity_poly.type
_entity_poly.pdbx_seq_one_letter_code
_entity_poly.pdbx_strand_id
1 'polypeptide(L)'
;MYWFFILRKGNLSFWQLAAKYPDEAYQHFLKEECWFIDEVPTSIDMKDVVGPFKLIVPELGRSISVYGIANQIDNSQDEFIKSKS
;
A
#
# COMPACT_ATOMS: atom_id res chain seq x y z
N MET A 1 17.63 -6.64 -10.06
CA MET A 1 17.75 -6.71 -8.59
C MET A 1 16.88 -5.59 -8.02
N TYR A 2 15.66 -5.87 -7.56
CA TYR A 2 14.78 -4.83 -7.02
C TYR A 2 14.85 -4.86 -5.49
N TRP A 3 15.32 -3.76 -4.91
CA TRP A 3 15.63 -3.61 -3.48
C TRP A 3 14.39 -3.09 -2.76
N PHE A 4 13.81 -3.88 -1.84
CA PHE A 4 12.70 -3.46 -0.98
C PHE A 4 13.24 -3.17 0.43
N PHE A 5 13.17 -1.91 0.87
CA PHE A 5 13.43 -1.53 2.26
C PHE A 5 12.23 -1.94 3.12
N ILE A 6 12.34 -3.11 3.74
CA ILE A 6 11.44 -3.60 4.78
C ILE A 6 12.00 -3.07 6.11
N LEU A 7 11.48 -1.96 6.62
CA LEU A 7 11.82 -1.53 7.99
C LEU A 7 10.67 -0.74 8.63
N ARG A 8 9.55 -1.43 8.86
CA ARG A 8 8.75 -1.30 10.09
C ARG A 8 7.84 -2.51 10.23
N LYS A 9 7.40 -2.73 11.47
CA LYS A 9 6.66 -3.87 12.04
C LYS A 9 5.25 -4.12 11.43
N GLY A 10 5.02 -3.77 10.17
CA GLY A 10 3.71 -3.85 9.49
C GLY A 10 3.71 -4.91 8.37
N ASN A 11 2.76 -5.83 8.47
CA ASN A 11 2.42 -6.95 7.58
C ASN A 11 3.26 -7.13 6.31
N LEU A 12 4.39 -7.82 6.45
CA LEU A 12 5.16 -8.34 5.31
C LEU A 12 4.30 -9.18 4.35
N SER A 13 3.37 -9.96 4.91
CA SER A 13 2.45 -10.81 4.14
C SER A 13 1.54 -10.00 3.22
N PHE A 14 1.06 -8.83 3.68
CA PHE A 14 0.27 -7.92 2.85
C PHE A 14 1.07 -7.45 1.64
N TRP A 15 2.29 -6.96 1.86
CA TRP A 15 3.13 -6.45 0.77
C TRP A 15 3.57 -7.55 -0.20
N GLN A 16 3.78 -8.77 0.29
CA GLN A 16 4.02 -9.93 -0.58
C GLN A 16 2.82 -10.24 -1.47
N LEU A 17 1.60 -10.20 -0.91
CA LEU A 17 0.37 -10.39 -1.68
C LEU A 17 0.14 -9.23 -2.66
N ALA A 18 0.40 -7.98 -2.24
CA ALA A 18 0.28 -6.82 -3.10
C ALA A 18 1.28 -6.88 -4.27
N ALA A 19 2.51 -7.34 -4.04
CA ALA A 19 3.48 -7.56 -5.11
C ALA A 19 3.09 -8.73 -6.04
N LYS A 20 2.38 -9.74 -5.51
CA LYS A 20 1.90 -10.89 -6.29
C LYS A 20 0.65 -10.55 -7.12
N TYR A 21 -0.22 -9.69 -6.59
CA TYR A 21 -1.47 -9.23 -7.20
C TYR A 21 -1.50 -7.69 -7.25
N PRO A 22 -0.61 -7.08 -8.05
CA PRO A 22 -0.44 -5.62 -8.06
C PRO A 22 -1.67 -4.85 -8.53
N ASP A 23 -2.38 -5.39 -9.52
CA ASP A 23 -3.61 -4.77 -10.05
C ASP A 23 -4.73 -4.78 -9.01
N GLU A 24 -4.89 -5.90 -8.29
CA GLU A 24 -5.88 -6.02 -7.21
C GLU A 24 -5.52 -5.17 -5.99
N ALA A 25 -4.24 -5.08 -5.66
CA ALA A 25 -3.77 -4.17 -4.61
C ALA A 25 -4.06 -2.71 -4.97
N TYR A 26 -3.87 -2.33 -6.23
CA TYR A 26 -4.22 -1.01 -6.72
C TYR A 26 -5.71 -0.71 -6.57
N GLN A 27 -6.59 -1.65 -6.96
CA GLN A 27 -8.04 -1.51 -6.74
C GLN A 27 -8.39 -1.40 -5.26
N HIS A 28 -7.69 -2.13 -4.38
CA HIS A 28 -7.87 -2.04 -2.94
C HIS A 28 -7.49 -0.65 -2.40
N PHE A 29 -6.36 -0.10 -2.84
CA PHE A 29 -5.93 1.25 -2.48
C PHE A 29 -6.91 2.33 -2.96
N LEU A 30 -7.55 2.14 -4.12
CA LEU A 30 -8.55 3.08 -4.62
C LEU A 30 -9.88 3.00 -3.86
N LYS A 31 -10.20 1.83 -3.31
CA LYS A 31 -11.46 1.60 -2.59
C LYS A 31 -11.42 2.15 -1.16
N GLU A 32 -10.27 2.04 -0.51
CA GLU A 32 -10.07 2.41 0.88
C GLU A 32 -9.52 3.84 1.00
N GLU A 33 -10.25 4.73 1.69
CA GLU A 33 -9.84 6.15 1.89
C GLU A 33 -8.55 6.31 2.72
N CYS A 34 -8.07 5.21 3.30
CA CYS A 34 -6.85 5.17 4.11
C CYS A 34 -5.57 5.18 3.28
N TRP A 35 -5.67 4.98 1.97
CA TRP A 35 -4.53 4.92 1.06
C TRP A 35 -4.50 6.11 0.12
N PHE A 36 -3.30 6.59 -0.15
CA PHE A 36 -3.02 7.67 -1.08
C PHE A 36 -2.02 7.21 -2.12
N ILE A 37 -2.27 7.61 -3.37
CA ILE A 37 -1.47 7.20 -4.52
C ILE A 37 -0.84 8.44 -5.13
N ASP A 38 0.47 8.37 -5.36
CA ASP A 38 1.37 9.40 -5.87
C ASP A 38 1.53 10.63 -4.96
N GLU A 39 0.47 11.11 -4.29
CA GLU A 39 0.49 12.30 -3.44
C GLU A 39 -0.29 12.10 -2.13
N VAL A 40 0.25 12.63 -1.03
CA VAL A 40 -0.43 12.68 0.27
C VAL A 40 -1.04 14.06 0.45
N PRO A 41 -2.33 14.19 0.83
CA PRO A 41 -2.94 15.48 1.11
C PRO A 41 -2.19 16.24 2.21
N THR A 42 -1.96 17.54 2.02
CA THR A 42 -1.34 18.42 3.03
C THR A 42 -2.17 18.57 4.30
N SER A 43 -3.44 18.15 4.29
CA SER A 43 -4.30 18.09 5.47
C SER A 43 -3.96 16.94 6.43
N ILE A 44 -3.12 15.99 6.02
CA ILE A 44 -2.73 14.84 6.85
C ILE A 44 -1.32 15.04 7.41
N ASP A 45 -1.17 14.82 8.71
CA ASP A 45 0.16 14.85 9.34
C ASP A 45 1.00 13.68 8.79
N MET A 46 2.13 14.01 8.17
CA MET A 46 3.08 13.01 7.66
C MET A 46 3.56 12.03 8.73
N LYS A 47 3.47 12.38 10.02
CA LYS A 47 3.79 11.47 11.14
C LYS A 47 2.85 10.28 11.21
N ASP A 48 1.61 10.45 10.78
CA ASP A 48 0.56 9.42 10.78
C ASP A 48 0.51 8.68 9.45
N VAL A 49 1.41 8.97 8.52
CA VAL A 49 1.47 8.34 7.20
C VAL A 49 2.67 7.40 7.12
N VAL A 50 2.43 6.21 6.59
CA VAL A 50 3.45 5.24 6.24
C VAL A 50 3.66 5.19 4.73
N GLY A 51 4.92 5.20 4.31
CA GLY A 51 5.31 5.18 2.90
C GLY A 51 6.56 6.04 2.67
N PRO A 52 6.90 6.33 1.41
CA PRO A 52 6.28 5.82 0.19
C PRO A 52 6.62 4.34 -0.07
N PHE A 53 5.61 3.54 -0.39
CA PHE A 53 5.77 2.18 -0.90
C PHE A 53 5.66 2.19 -2.43
N LYS A 54 6.64 1.63 -3.12
CA LYS A 54 6.60 1.57 -4.59
C LYS A 54 5.97 0.25 -5.03
N LEU A 55 4.89 0.35 -5.79
CA LEU A 55 4.24 -0.80 -6.43
C LEU A 55 4.26 -0.60 -7.94
N ILE A 56 4.62 -1.63 -8.69
CA ILE A 56 4.50 -1.63 -10.15
C ILE A 56 3.16 -2.27 -10.47
N VAL A 57 2.29 -1.54 -11.14
CA VAL A 57 0.97 -2.02 -11.56
C VAL A 57 1.03 -2.31 -13.06
N PRO A 58 1.08 -3.59 -13.48
CA PRO A 58 1.11 -3.98 -14.88
C PRO A 58 -0.05 -3.38 -15.70
N GLU A 59 -1.25 -3.32 -15.12
CA GLU A 59 -2.43 -2.73 -15.79
C GLU A 59 -2.21 -1.26 -16.16
N LEU A 60 -1.51 -0.51 -15.32
CA LEU A 60 -1.18 0.90 -15.57
C LEU A 60 0.12 1.08 -16.38
N GLY A 61 0.92 0.02 -16.55
CA GLY A 61 2.24 0.09 -17.18
C GLY A 61 3.24 1.00 -16.45
N ARG A 62 2.97 1.39 -15.20
CA ARG A 62 3.83 2.31 -14.43
C ARG A 62 3.98 1.90 -12.96
N SER A 63 5.03 2.41 -12.33
CA SER A 63 5.19 2.35 -10.88
C SER A 63 4.43 3.48 -10.21
N ILE A 64 3.62 3.16 -9.21
CA ILE A 64 2.92 4.11 -8.35
C ILE A 64 3.61 4.20 -6.99
N SER A 65 3.51 5.36 -6.34
CA SER A 65 3.92 5.52 -4.94
C SER A 65 2.69 5.47 -4.05
N VAL A 66 2.64 4.51 -3.14
CA VAL A 66 1.52 4.29 -2.25
C VAL A 66 1.89 4.74 -0.85
N TYR A 67 1.00 5.50 -0.24
CA TYR A 67 1.09 5.96 1.14
C TYR A 67 -0.16 5.48 1.86
N GLY A 68 -0.04 5.13 3.13
CA GLY A 68 -1.19 4.70 3.93
C GLY A 68 -1.22 5.40 5.28
N ILE A 69 -2.40 5.65 5.84
CA ILE A 69 -2.55 6.22 7.18
C ILE A 69 -2.26 5.13 8.21
N ALA A 70 -1.15 5.25 8.95
CA ALA A 70 -0.67 4.30 9.96
C ALA A 70 -1.76 3.82 10.92
N ASN A 71 -2.67 4.72 11.33
CA ASN A 71 -3.73 4.43 12.29
C ASN A 71 -4.93 3.64 11.69
N GLN A 72 -5.03 3.53 10.36
CA GLN A 72 -6.16 2.91 9.68
C GLN A 72 -5.77 1.75 8.75
N ILE A 73 -4.50 1.70 8.32
CA ILE A 73 -4.01 0.69 7.39
C ILE A 73 -4.03 -0.73 7.96
N ASP A 74 -3.93 -0.93 9.28
CA ASP A 74 -3.85 -2.27 9.86
C ASP A 74 -5.09 -3.10 9.53
N ASN A 75 -6.28 -2.52 9.69
CA ASN A 75 -7.55 -3.16 9.32
C ASN A 75 -7.62 -3.43 7.82
N SER A 76 -7.27 -2.43 7.00
CA SER A 76 -7.26 -2.58 5.54
C SER A 76 -6.29 -3.66 5.07
N GLN A 77 -5.12 -3.81 5.71
CA GLN A 77 -4.13 -4.82 5.36
C GLN A 77 -4.64 -6.21 5.68
N ASP A 78 -5.24 -6.38 6.86
CA ASP A 78 -5.81 -7.66 7.29
C ASP A 78 -6.99 -8.09 6.41
N GLU A 79 -7.85 -7.16 5.99
CA GLU A 79 -8.94 -7.44 5.04
C GLU A 79 -8.41 -7.91 3.69
N PHE A 80 -7.39 -7.24 3.15
CA PHE A 80 -6.77 -7.64 1.90
C PHE A 80 -6.13 -9.03 2.02
N ILE A 81 -5.40 -9.31 3.10
CA ILE A 81 -4.82 -10.64 3.34
C ILE A 81 -5.92 -11.71 3.40
N LYS A 82 -7.00 -11.47 4.15
CA LYS A 82 -8.14 -12.41 4.24
C LYS A 82 -8.81 -12.64 2.89
N SER A 83 -8.90 -11.62 2.03
CA SER A 83 -9.47 -11.76 0.69
C SER A 83 -8.65 -12.63 -0.26
N LYS A 84 -7.39 -12.94 0.10
CA LYS A 84 -6.44 -13.73 -0.69
C LYS A 84 -5.98 -15.02 -0.01
N SER A 85 -6.47 -15.30 1.20
CA SER A 85 -6.16 -16.51 1.98
C SER A 85 -7.10 -17.67 1.68
#